data_AF-A0A7W6DF45-F1
#
_entry.id   AF-A0A7W6DF45-F1
#
_cell.length_a   1.000
_cell.length_b   1.000
_cell.length_c   1.000
_cell.angle_alpha   90.00
_cell.angle_beta   90.00
_cell.angle_gamma   90.00
#
_symmetry.space_group_name_H-M   'P 1'
#
loop_
_entity.id
_entity.type
_entity.pdbx_description
1 polymer ?
#
loop_
_entity_poly.entity_id
_entity_poly.type
_entity_poly.pdbx_seq_one_letter_code
_entity_poly.pdbx_strand_id
1 'polypeptide(L)'
;MSSSRGYFIGQIVDELAAIAHQVDMRGKIGDVALNSLLENFFRDVLNLVHGWNLVNLNTKRSNEPGLDLGDADAKVAVQITSSASSPKVKKTLEKVTADHLRVYDRILVLAIGNKQGSYTLDTPDVARTGFSESNIWDMTDLIRDAVMMPILKLQDLHRLIMAETVRIRVELEVKGDDGKFPTSLEDFVEPKSSVIITDGSVFATSGIGEEIYGGDADDAARDLNGFAEAIADLPRISREFLAWMLSWSEERPGAGAWGFHVNADQITRRSRYGDTVGELRFLADRGFISYDAPEEHEFHKSGYWRLNFPGTERDGFDGAFLDFLTTHELDPKSVVVPLDFSFFGKPP
;
A
#
# COMPACT_ATOMS: atom_id res chain seq x y z
N MET A 1 13.41 -6.94 5.41
CA MET A 1 12.65 -5.76 5.85
C MET A 1 12.41 -4.86 4.64
N SER A 2 11.19 -4.80 4.09
CA SER A 2 10.85 -3.77 3.11
C SER A 2 10.64 -2.46 3.88
N SER A 3 11.40 -1.41 3.56
CA SER A 3 11.12 -0.07 4.09
C SER A 3 9.70 0.35 3.67
N SER A 4 9.02 1.21 4.43
CA SER A 4 7.68 1.73 4.06
C SER A 4 7.64 2.29 2.64
N ARG A 5 8.77 2.82 2.14
CA ARG A 5 8.95 3.24 0.75
C ARG A 5 8.90 2.06 -0.24
N GLY A 6 9.60 0.97 0.06
CA GLY A 6 9.61 -0.23 -0.78
C GLY A 6 8.23 -0.84 -0.95
N TYR A 7 7.39 -0.80 0.10
CA TYR A 7 5.99 -1.19 0.02
C TYR A 7 5.19 -0.32 -0.97
N PHE A 8 5.22 1.01 -0.81
CA PHE A 8 4.47 1.91 -1.71
C PHE A 8 4.94 1.80 -3.16
N ILE A 9 6.26 1.71 -3.39
CA ILE A 9 6.80 1.55 -4.75
C ILE A 9 6.34 0.22 -5.34
N GLY A 10 6.42 -0.88 -4.59
CA GLY A 10 5.98 -2.19 -5.06
C GLY A 10 4.52 -2.15 -5.52
N GLN A 11 3.61 -1.64 -4.68
CA GLN A 11 2.19 -1.52 -5.02
C GLN A 11 1.92 -0.59 -6.21
N ILE A 12 2.60 0.56 -6.30
CA ILE A 12 2.48 1.46 -7.46
C ILE A 12 2.92 0.76 -8.74
N VAL A 13 4.05 0.05 -8.69
CA VAL A 13 4.59 -0.70 -9.83
C VAL A 13 3.61 -1.77 -10.29
N ASP A 14 3.09 -2.56 -9.35
CA ASP A 14 2.17 -3.66 -9.64
C ASP A 14 0.87 -3.15 -10.29
N GLU A 15 0.26 -2.09 -9.75
CA GLU A 15 -0.99 -1.54 -10.29
C GLU A 15 -0.79 -0.83 -11.65
N LEU A 16 0.27 -0.04 -11.82
CA LEU A 16 0.54 0.60 -13.12
C LEU A 16 0.87 -0.45 -14.20
N ALA A 17 1.58 -1.52 -13.85
CA ALA A 17 1.84 -2.64 -14.75
C ALA A 17 0.56 -3.38 -15.14
N ALA A 18 -0.37 -3.59 -14.20
CA ALA A 18 -1.67 -4.18 -14.47
C ALA A 18 -2.50 -3.33 -15.45
N ILE A 19 -2.56 -2.01 -15.23
CA ILE A 19 -3.23 -1.06 -16.15
C ILE A 19 -2.57 -1.10 -17.53
N ALA A 20 -1.24 -1.04 -17.60
CA ALA A 20 -0.48 -1.10 -18.85
C ALA A 20 -0.79 -2.37 -19.66
N HIS A 21 -0.80 -3.52 -18.99
CA HIS A 21 -1.13 -4.80 -19.61
C HIS A 21 -2.57 -4.83 -20.12
N GLN A 22 -3.54 -4.36 -19.33
CA GLN A 22 -4.95 -4.29 -19.76
C GLN A 22 -5.14 -3.36 -20.97
N VAL A 23 -4.47 -2.21 -20.99
CA VAL A 23 -4.51 -1.26 -22.12
C VAL A 23 -3.88 -1.84 -23.38
N ASP A 24 -2.77 -2.58 -23.26
CA ASP A 24 -2.12 -3.25 -24.40
C ASP A 24 -3.02 -4.34 -25.00
N MET A 25 -3.58 -5.21 -24.16
CA MET A 25 -4.56 -6.23 -24.57
C MET A 25 -5.79 -5.61 -25.25
N ARG A 26 -6.15 -4.39 -24.84
CA ARG A 26 -7.28 -3.61 -25.36
C ARG A 26 -6.93 -2.60 -26.44
N GLY A 27 -5.74 -2.64 -27.04
CA GLY A 27 -5.25 -1.69 -28.05
C GLY A 27 -6.11 -1.49 -29.33
N LYS A 28 -7.34 -2.02 -29.35
CA LYS A 28 -8.37 -1.91 -30.38
C LYS A 28 -9.71 -1.32 -29.91
N ILE A 29 -9.88 -1.01 -28.62
CA ILE A 29 -11.17 -0.52 -28.11
C ILE A 29 -11.22 1.01 -28.26
N GLY A 30 -11.89 1.46 -29.31
CA GLY A 30 -12.18 2.88 -29.57
C GLY A 30 -13.26 3.46 -28.66
N ASP A 31 -13.16 3.22 -27.35
CA ASP A 31 -14.10 3.77 -26.36
C ASP A 31 -13.61 5.13 -25.87
N VAL A 32 -14.33 6.17 -26.27
CA VAL A 32 -14.04 7.57 -25.95
C VAL A 32 -14.08 7.81 -24.43
N ALA A 33 -14.98 7.13 -23.72
CA ALA A 33 -15.10 7.28 -22.27
C ALA A 33 -13.85 6.74 -21.56
N LEU A 34 -13.35 5.59 -22.02
CA LEU A 34 -12.16 4.96 -21.45
C LEU A 34 -10.89 5.77 -21.69
N ASN A 35 -10.72 6.33 -22.90
CA ASN A 35 -9.59 7.21 -23.19
C ASN A 35 -9.62 8.45 -22.29
N SER A 36 -10.79 9.07 -22.12
CA SER A 36 -10.93 10.22 -21.22
C SER A 36 -10.65 9.87 -19.76
N LEU A 37 -11.05 8.67 -19.31
CA LEU A 37 -10.72 8.19 -17.97
C LEU A 37 -9.19 8.06 -17.79
N LEU A 38 -8.51 7.39 -18.73
CA LEU A 38 -7.06 7.21 -18.67
C LEU A 38 -6.30 8.55 -18.76
N GLU A 39 -6.75 9.47 -19.62
CA GLU A 39 -6.18 10.82 -19.69
C GLU A 39 -6.28 11.56 -18.35
N ASN A 40 -7.44 11.51 -17.70
CA ASN A 40 -7.62 12.16 -16.40
C ASN A 40 -6.83 11.48 -15.28
N PHE A 41 -6.75 10.15 -15.29
CA PHE A 41 -5.93 9.39 -14.36
C PHE A 41 -4.45 9.76 -14.48
N PHE A 42 -3.89 9.71 -15.70
CA PHE A 42 -2.49 10.05 -15.93
C PHE A 42 -2.19 11.54 -15.72
N ARG A 43 -3.17 12.43 -15.93
CA ARG A 43 -3.06 13.85 -15.53
C ARG A 43 -2.78 13.97 -14.04
N ASP A 44 -3.59 13.34 -13.20
CA ASP A 44 -3.48 13.47 -11.75
C ASP A 44 -2.19 12.83 -11.23
N VAL A 45 -1.79 11.70 -11.82
CA VAL A 45 -0.49 11.05 -11.54
C VAL A 45 0.69 11.97 -11.92
N LEU A 46 0.72 12.50 -13.14
CA LEU A 46 1.80 13.38 -13.61
C LEU A 46 1.89 14.67 -12.78
N ASN A 47 0.75 15.24 -12.38
CA ASN A 47 0.70 16.42 -11.51
C ASN A 47 1.34 16.14 -10.14
N LEU A 48 1.09 14.96 -9.55
CA LEU A 48 1.72 14.58 -8.29
C LEU A 48 3.23 14.31 -8.44
N VAL A 49 3.63 13.61 -9.51
CA VAL A 49 5.03 13.22 -9.74
C VAL A 49 5.91 14.44 -10.03
N HIS A 50 5.47 15.34 -10.92
CA HIS A 50 6.28 16.46 -11.38
C HIS A 50 5.93 17.80 -10.74
N GLY A 51 4.85 17.88 -9.97
CA GLY A 51 4.34 19.16 -9.44
C GLY A 51 3.76 20.07 -10.52
N TRP A 52 3.29 19.49 -11.62
CA TRP A 52 2.59 20.22 -12.68
C TRP A 52 1.13 20.47 -12.32
N ASN A 53 0.49 21.31 -13.12
CA ASN A 53 -0.94 21.59 -13.12
C ASN A 53 -1.55 21.32 -14.50
N LEU A 54 -1.29 20.12 -15.03
CA LEU A 54 -1.86 19.65 -16.28
C LEU A 54 -3.38 19.67 -16.20
N VAL A 55 -4.01 20.20 -17.25
CA VAL A 55 -5.45 20.12 -17.48
C VAL A 55 -5.72 19.36 -18.77
N ASN A 56 -6.86 18.67 -18.83
CA ASN A 56 -7.28 18.00 -20.06
C ASN A 56 -7.70 19.05 -21.11
N LEU A 57 -7.01 19.08 -22.25
CA LEU A 57 -7.23 20.07 -23.32
C LEU A 57 -8.56 19.86 -24.04
N ASN A 58 -9.05 18.63 -24.10
CA ASN A 58 -10.33 18.29 -24.71
C ASN A 58 -11.53 18.89 -23.94
N THR A 59 -11.36 19.34 -22.70
CA THR A 59 -12.42 20.03 -21.92
C THR A 59 -12.68 21.46 -22.38
N LYS A 60 -11.66 22.15 -22.92
CA LYS A 60 -11.78 23.55 -23.40
C LYS A 60 -12.14 23.62 -24.88
N ARG A 61 -11.71 22.63 -25.66
CA ARG A 61 -12.00 22.51 -27.09
C ARG A 61 -12.14 21.03 -27.43
N SER A 62 -13.33 20.61 -27.85
CA SER A 62 -13.55 19.22 -28.27
C SER A 62 -12.63 18.88 -29.44
N ASN A 63 -11.91 17.76 -29.34
CA ASN A 63 -10.96 17.23 -30.35
C ASN A 63 -9.72 18.10 -30.55
N GLU A 64 -9.02 18.49 -29.47
CA GLU A 64 -7.72 19.17 -29.62
C GLU A 64 -6.74 18.21 -30.34
N PRO A 65 -6.19 18.60 -31.51
CA PRO A 65 -5.44 17.66 -32.32
C PRO A 65 -4.06 17.40 -31.73
N GLY A 66 -3.85 16.15 -31.29
CA GLY A 66 -2.53 15.57 -31.04
C GLY A 66 -1.97 15.76 -29.63
N LEU A 67 -2.58 16.57 -28.77
CA LEU A 67 -2.18 16.75 -27.37
C LEU A 67 -3.42 16.59 -26.48
N ASP A 68 -3.28 15.83 -25.40
CA ASP A 68 -4.42 15.50 -24.53
C ASP A 68 -4.40 16.35 -23.24
N LEU A 69 -3.20 16.57 -22.70
CA LEU A 69 -2.98 17.33 -21.47
C LEU A 69 -2.04 18.51 -21.71
N GLY A 70 -2.24 19.60 -20.97
CA GLY A 70 -1.34 20.75 -21.03
C GLY A 70 -1.32 21.56 -19.74
N ASP A 71 -0.13 22.08 -19.43
CA ASP A 71 0.14 23.04 -18.36
C ASP A 71 0.84 24.24 -18.99
N ALA A 72 0.15 25.37 -19.03
CA ALA A 72 0.67 26.59 -19.64
C ALA A 72 1.72 27.28 -18.77
N ASP A 73 1.72 27.06 -17.45
CA ASP A 73 2.66 27.68 -16.52
C ASP A 73 3.98 26.91 -16.53
N ALA A 74 3.92 25.58 -16.47
CA ALA A 74 5.10 24.72 -16.67
C ALA A 74 5.52 24.63 -18.14
N LYS A 75 4.67 25.10 -19.07
CA LYS A 75 4.84 25.04 -20.52
C LYS A 75 5.09 23.62 -21.05
N VAL A 76 4.39 22.65 -20.48
CA VAL A 76 4.47 21.24 -20.87
C VAL A 76 3.13 20.79 -21.46
N ALA A 77 3.18 20.06 -22.57
CA ALA A 77 2.02 19.32 -23.08
C ALA A 77 2.34 17.83 -23.19
N VAL A 78 1.33 16.99 -22.95
CA VAL A 78 1.48 15.54 -22.93
C VAL A 78 0.40 14.91 -23.81
N GLN A 79 0.83 13.99 -24.66
CA GLN A 79 -0.04 13.08 -25.39
C GLN A 79 -0.05 11.74 -24.67
N ILE A 80 -1.24 11.23 -24.36
CA ILE A 80 -1.45 9.93 -23.73
C ILE A 80 -1.78 8.92 -24.83
N THR A 81 -1.11 7.77 -24.85
CA THR A 81 -1.35 6.73 -25.85
C THR A 81 -1.18 5.33 -25.28
N SER A 82 -1.96 4.38 -25.79
CA SER A 82 -1.77 2.96 -25.49
C SER A 82 -0.40 2.43 -25.93
N SER A 83 0.15 2.96 -27.02
CA SER A 83 1.50 2.61 -27.50
C SER A 83 2.12 3.77 -28.26
N ALA A 84 3.43 3.97 -28.08
CA ALA A 84 4.20 4.98 -28.80
C ALA A 84 5.01 4.32 -29.90
N SER A 85 4.47 4.27 -31.12
CA SER A 85 5.23 3.87 -32.30
C SER A 85 5.75 5.09 -33.06
N SER A 86 6.85 4.95 -33.79
CA SER A 86 7.42 6.03 -34.62
C SER A 86 6.36 6.71 -35.51
N PRO A 87 5.44 5.98 -36.21
CA PRO A 87 4.36 6.62 -36.96
C PRO A 87 3.36 7.40 -36.08
N LYS A 88 3.01 6.90 -34.88
CA LYS A 88 2.12 7.60 -33.96
C LYS A 88 2.74 8.89 -33.44
N VAL A 89 4.02 8.83 -33.03
CA VAL A 89 4.77 10.01 -32.59
C VAL A 89 4.83 11.05 -33.71
N LYS A 90 5.17 10.65 -34.95
CA LYS A 90 5.17 11.57 -36.10
C LYS A 90 3.80 12.22 -36.32
N LYS A 91 2.73 11.42 -36.30
CA LYS A 91 1.35 11.93 -36.45
C LYS A 91 0.93 12.88 -35.33
N THR A 92 1.40 12.64 -34.10
CA THR A 92 1.21 13.56 -32.97
C THR A 92 1.90 14.89 -33.27
N LEU A 93 3.17 14.87 -33.67
CA LEU A 93 3.95 16.09 -33.95
C LEU A 93 3.40 16.87 -35.16
N GLU A 94 2.95 16.19 -36.22
CA GLU A 94 2.27 16.80 -37.37
C GLU A 94 1.03 17.62 -36.97
N LYS A 95 0.31 17.16 -35.93
CA LYS A 95 -0.90 17.81 -35.42
C LYS A 95 -0.61 18.99 -34.48
N VAL A 96 0.61 19.09 -33.94
CA VAL A 96 1.00 20.20 -33.07
C VAL A 96 1.02 21.50 -33.87
N THR A 97 0.18 22.45 -33.48
CA THR A 97 0.03 23.73 -34.18
C THR A 97 1.06 24.77 -33.72
N ALA A 98 1.19 25.88 -34.45
CA ALA A 98 2.01 27.01 -34.03
C ALA A 98 1.52 27.65 -32.72
N ASP A 99 0.21 27.61 -32.44
CA ASP A 99 -0.34 28.12 -31.18
C ASP A 99 0.04 27.23 -29.99
N HIS A 100 0.11 25.90 -30.19
CA HIS A 100 0.67 25.02 -29.17
C HIS A 100 2.12 25.36 -28.84
N LEU A 101 2.94 25.62 -29.87
CA LEU A 101 4.36 25.97 -29.70
C LEU A 101 4.59 27.36 -29.11
N ARG A 102 3.57 28.23 -29.05
CA ARG A 102 3.65 29.50 -28.32
C ARG A 102 3.43 29.33 -26.82
N VAL A 103 2.73 28.27 -26.43
CA VAL A 103 2.35 28.00 -25.04
C VAL A 103 3.29 26.97 -24.41
N TYR A 104 3.65 25.93 -25.15
CA TYR A 104 4.39 24.78 -24.64
C TYR A 104 5.80 24.72 -25.24
N ASP A 105 6.79 24.76 -24.36
CA ASP A 105 8.21 24.62 -24.70
C ASP A 105 8.61 23.14 -24.79
N ARG A 106 7.87 22.25 -24.12
CA ARG A 106 8.14 20.81 -24.08
C ARG A 106 6.89 19.99 -24.39
N ILE A 107 7.01 19.11 -25.38
CA ILE A 107 5.97 18.13 -25.74
C ILE A 107 6.45 16.75 -25.32
N LEU A 108 5.56 15.97 -24.70
CA LEU A 108 5.81 14.61 -24.24
C LEU A 108 4.80 13.65 -24.86
N VAL A 109 5.24 12.41 -25.08
CA VAL A 109 4.37 11.29 -25.44
C VAL A 109 4.50 10.24 -24.35
N LEU A 110 3.43 9.98 -23.61
CA LEU A 110 3.38 8.93 -22.59
C LEU A 110 2.70 7.69 -23.17
N ALA A 111 3.46 6.62 -23.33
CA ALA A 111 2.96 5.29 -23.64
C ALA A 111 2.50 4.59 -22.35
N ILE A 112 1.23 4.23 -22.29
CA ILE A 112 0.66 3.45 -21.18
C ILE A 112 1.14 2.00 -21.25
N GLY A 113 1.10 1.39 -22.43
CA GLY A 113 1.73 0.11 -22.70
C GLY A 113 3.23 0.27 -22.95
N ASN A 114 3.74 -0.41 -23.98
CA ASN A 114 5.17 -0.42 -24.27
C ASN A 114 5.58 0.73 -25.21
N LYS A 115 6.77 1.29 -24.95
CA LYS A 115 7.52 2.11 -25.92
C LYS A 115 8.38 1.24 -26.83
N GLN A 116 8.67 1.68 -28.05
CA GLN A 116 9.60 0.99 -28.94
C GLN A 116 11.04 1.07 -28.43
N GLY A 117 11.86 0.07 -28.73
CA GLY A 117 13.27 0.04 -28.32
C GLY A 117 14.17 1.03 -29.07
N SER A 118 13.72 1.51 -30.24
CA SER A 118 14.37 2.60 -30.98
C SER A 118 13.35 3.32 -31.87
N TYR A 119 13.62 4.60 -32.15
CA TYR A 119 12.75 5.44 -32.97
C TYR A 119 13.49 6.07 -34.14
N THR A 120 12.81 6.12 -35.29
CA THR A 120 13.32 6.86 -36.46
C THR A 120 12.61 8.20 -36.57
N LEU A 121 13.12 9.19 -35.82
CA LEU A 121 12.57 10.54 -35.69
C LEU A 121 13.40 11.55 -36.51
N ASP A 122 13.37 11.43 -37.84
CA ASP A 122 13.97 12.42 -38.73
C ASP A 122 12.89 13.02 -39.62
N THR A 123 12.20 14.04 -39.10
CA THR A 123 11.17 14.79 -39.83
C THR A 123 11.26 16.29 -39.53
N PRO A 124 10.77 17.16 -40.43
CA PRO A 124 10.70 18.60 -40.19
C PRO A 124 9.93 18.96 -38.90
N ASP A 125 8.94 18.14 -38.53
CA ASP A 125 8.15 18.34 -37.31
C ASP A 125 8.94 18.12 -36.03
N VAL A 126 9.89 17.18 -36.01
CA VAL A 126 10.80 16.97 -34.88
C VAL A 126 11.65 18.21 -34.65
N ALA A 127 12.25 18.75 -35.72
CA ALA A 127 13.04 19.99 -35.65
C ALA A 127 12.19 21.19 -35.22
N ARG A 128 10.96 21.30 -35.73
CA ARG A 128 10.01 22.38 -35.39
C ARG A 128 9.57 22.36 -33.92
N THR A 129 9.45 21.17 -33.34
CA THR A 129 8.94 20.97 -31.98
C THR A 129 10.04 20.83 -30.93
N GLY A 130 11.31 20.66 -31.35
CA GLY A 130 12.42 20.33 -30.46
C GLY A 130 12.28 18.93 -29.83
N PHE A 131 11.41 18.08 -30.38
CA PHE A 131 11.10 16.77 -29.82
C PHE A 131 12.27 15.80 -30.02
N SER A 132 12.49 14.92 -29.06
CA SER A 132 13.53 13.88 -29.11
C SER A 132 13.01 12.58 -28.51
N GLU A 133 13.76 11.49 -28.65
CA GLU A 133 13.41 10.21 -28.03
C GLU A 133 13.29 10.30 -26.50
N SER A 134 14.01 11.22 -25.86
CA SER A 134 13.88 11.46 -24.40
C SER A 134 12.53 12.04 -23.97
N ASN A 135 11.72 12.51 -24.92
CA ASN A 135 10.36 12.99 -24.71
C ASN A 135 9.30 11.88 -24.82
N ILE A 136 9.71 10.65 -25.13
CA ILE A 136 8.83 9.49 -25.19
C ILE A 136 9.00 8.71 -23.88
N TRP A 137 7.96 8.76 -23.06
CA TRP A 137 7.93 8.15 -21.75
C TRP A 137 7.07 6.88 -21.76
N ASP A 138 7.38 5.96 -20.87
CA ASP A 138 6.52 4.83 -20.51
C ASP A 138 6.32 4.76 -18.99
N MET A 139 5.68 3.70 -18.52
CA MET A 139 5.47 3.47 -17.09
C MET A 139 6.78 3.36 -16.31
N THR A 140 7.85 2.85 -16.93
CA THR A 140 9.17 2.73 -16.29
C THR A 140 9.78 4.10 -16.02
N ASP A 141 9.63 5.04 -16.96
CA ASP A 141 10.11 6.42 -16.78
C ASP A 141 9.33 7.11 -15.65
N LEU A 142 8.01 6.95 -15.62
CA LEU A 142 7.16 7.51 -14.58
C LEU A 142 7.46 6.93 -13.19
N ILE A 143 7.63 5.60 -13.10
CA ILE A 143 8.00 4.90 -11.86
C ILE A 143 9.37 5.38 -11.36
N ARG A 144 10.34 5.55 -12.25
CA ARG A 144 11.68 6.04 -11.90
C ARG A 144 11.60 7.40 -11.22
N ASP A 145 10.80 8.31 -11.77
CA ASP A 145 10.63 9.65 -11.20
C ASP A 145 9.84 9.59 -9.89
N ALA A 146 8.82 8.72 -9.80
CA ALA A 146 8.05 8.50 -8.57
C ALA A 146 8.91 7.99 -7.41
N VAL A 147 9.85 7.07 -7.67
CA VAL A 147 10.75 6.50 -6.65
C VAL A 147 11.60 7.57 -5.98
N MET A 148 11.93 8.65 -6.70
CA MET A 148 12.76 9.76 -6.21
C MET A 148 11.97 10.79 -5.38
N MET A 149 10.65 10.67 -5.30
CA MET A 149 9.79 11.63 -4.58
C MET A 149 9.98 11.56 -3.05
N PRO A 150 9.76 12.66 -2.32
CA PRO A 150 9.62 12.65 -0.86
C PRO A 150 8.54 11.66 -0.41
N ILE A 151 8.74 11.01 0.73
CA ILE A 151 7.88 9.88 1.18
C ILE A 151 6.40 10.28 1.32
N LEU A 152 6.11 11.51 1.77
CA LEU A 152 4.74 12.00 1.90
C LEU A 152 4.05 12.14 0.54
N LYS A 153 4.75 12.68 -0.47
CA LYS A 153 4.21 12.77 -1.83
C LYS A 153 4.05 11.39 -2.48
N LEU A 154 4.95 10.47 -2.19
CA LEU A 154 4.83 9.08 -2.64
C LEU A 154 3.61 8.39 -2.02
N GLN A 155 3.29 8.68 -0.76
CA GLN A 155 2.06 8.20 -0.10
C GLN A 155 0.79 8.80 -0.71
N ASP A 156 0.82 10.08 -1.09
CA ASP A 156 -0.29 10.73 -1.81
C ASP A 156 -0.49 10.08 -3.18
N LEU A 157 0.59 9.85 -3.92
CA LEU A 157 0.56 9.15 -5.21
C LEU A 157 0.04 7.71 -5.07
N HIS A 158 0.52 6.98 -4.07
CA HIS A 158 0.02 5.64 -3.76
C HIS A 158 -1.49 5.66 -3.49
N ARG A 159 -1.97 6.58 -2.64
CA ARG A 159 -3.40 6.72 -2.34
C ARG A 159 -4.23 7.03 -3.59
N LEU A 160 -3.77 7.94 -4.45
CA LEU A 160 -4.44 8.25 -5.71
C LEU A 160 -4.55 7.01 -6.61
N ILE A 161 -3.43 6.31 -6.82
CA ILE A 161 -3.39 5.14 -7.70
C ILE A 161 -4.31 4.04 -7.14
N MET A 162 -4.20 3.69 -5.86
CA MET A 162 -5.07 2.66 -5.28
C MET A 162 -6.56 3.00 -5.40
N ALA A 163 -6.93 4.28 -5.22
CA ALA A 163 -8.33 4.71 -5.29
C ALA A 163 -8.91 4.64 -6.71
N GLU A 164 -8.13 5.02 -7.73
CA GLU A 164 -8.60 5.05 -9.12
C GLU A 164 -8.46 3.70 -9.82
N THR A 165 -7.49 2.86 -9.42
CA THR A 165 -7.22 1.59 -10.13
C THR A 165 -8.38 0.62 -10.05
N VAL A 166 -9.12 0.55 -8.94
CA VAL A 166 -10.33 -0.31 -8.84
C VAL A 166 -11.32 0.05 -9.95
N ARG A 167 -11.63 1.35 -10.07
CA ARG A 167 -12.56 1.86 -11.07
C ARG A 167 -12.03 1.62 -12.49
N ILE A 168 -10.76 1.93 -12.72
CA ILE A 168 -10.11 1.75 -14.02
C ILE A 168 -10.14 0.29 -14.43
N ARG A 169 -9.81 -0.65 -13.54
CA ARG A 169 -9.82 -2.08 -13.82
C ARG A 169 -11.22 -2.60 -14.14
N VAL A 170 -12.24 -2.16 -13.40
CA VAL A 170 -13.64 -2.50 -13.68
C VAL A 170 -14.09 -1.98 -15.05
N GLU A 171 -13.77 -0.74 -15.41
CA GLU A 171 -14.07 -0.19 -16.75
C GLU A 171 -13.20 -0.87 -17.84
N LEU A 172 -12.00 -1.32 -17.47
CA LEU A 172 -11.07 -2.11 -18.28
C LEU A 172 -11.39 -3.62 -18.29
N GLU A 173 -12.51 -4.06 -17.73
CA GLU A 173 -12.89 -5.47 -17.76
C GLU A 173 -13.93 -5.84 -18.80
N VAL A 174 -13.70 -6.99 -19.43
CA VAL A 174 -14.62 -7.59 -20.38
C VAL A 174 -15.29 -8.75 -19.65
N LYS A 175 -16.60 -8.83 -19.80
CA LYS A 175 -17.37 -9.98 -19.34
C LYS A 175 -16.81 -11.23 -20.04
N GLY A 176 -16.39 -12.23 -19.27
CA GLY A 176 -15.96 -13.52 -19.81
C GLY A 176 -17.08 -14.21 -20.56
N ASP A 177 -16.73 -15.23 -21.35
CA ASP A 177 -17.69 -16.02 -22.13
C ASP A 177 -18.76 -16.71 -21.25
N ASP A 178 -18.46 -16.89 -19.96
CA ASP A 178 -19.35 -17.42 -18.92
C ASP A 178 -20.27 -16.36 -18.28
N GLY A 179 -20.13 -15.11 -18.69
CA GLY A 179 -20.91 -14.00 -18.18
C GLY A 179 -20.39 -13.41 -16.86
N LYS A 180 -19.23 -13.84 -16.36
CA LYS A 180 -18.61 -13.29 -15.14
C LYS A 180 -17.57 -12.22 -15.46
N PHE A 181 -17.34 -11.32 -14.53
CA PHE A 181 -16.21 -10.40 -14.61
C PHE A 181 -14.96 -11.08 -14.04
N PRO A 182 -13.78 -10.92 -14.67
CA PRO A 182 -12.54 -11.50 -14.19
C PRO A 182 -12.13 -11.01 -12.80
N THR A 183 -12.42 -9.75 -12.43
CA THR A 183 -12.24 -9.29 -11.05
C THR A 183 -13.53 -9.24 -10.27
N SER A 184 -13.31 -9.38 -8.97
CA SER A 184 -14.28 -9.25 -7.91
C SER A 184 -13.76 -8.21 -6.92
N LEU A 185 -14.66 -7.63 -6.10
CA LEU A 185 -14.24 -6.67 -5.08
C LEU A 185 -13.23 -7.31 -4.11
N GLU A 186 -13.40 -8.61 -3.88
CA GLU A 186 -12.57 -9.46 -3.04
C GLU A 186 -11.09 -9.47 -3.48
N ASP A 187 -10.78 -9.20 -4.76
CA ASP A 187 -9.40 -9.10 -5.26
C ASP A 187 -8.67 -7.85 -4.74
N PHE A 188 -9.40 -6.85 -4.26
CA PHE A 188 -8.87 -5.61 -3.70
C PHE A 188 -8.94 -5.57 -2.16
N VAL A 189 -9.43 -6.65 -1.55
CA VAL A 189 -9.54 -6.81 -0.11
C VAL A 189 -8.47 -7.78 0.34
N GLU A 190 -7.70 -7.45 1.39
CA GLU A 190 -6.77 -8.41 1.97
C GLU A 190 -7.53 -9.67 2.38
N PRO A 191 -7.16 -10.87 1.88
CA PRO A 191 -7.87 -12.08 2.24
C PRO A 191 -7.67 -12.39 3.72
N LYS A 192 -8.70 -12.96 4.36
CA LYS A 192 -8.57 -13.46 5.72
C LYS A 192 -7.43 -14.48 5.77
N SER A 193 -6.46 -14.23 6.64
CA SER A 193 -5.25 -15.04 6.70
C SER A 193 -5.53 -16.38 7.39
N SER A 194 -4.91 -17.45 6.90
CA SER A 194 -4.96 -18.77 7.54
C SER A 194 -4.00 -18.81 8.72
N VAL A 195 -4.44 -19.38 9.83
CA VAL A 195 -3.63 -19.60 11.04
C VAL A 195 -2.97 -20.97 10.98
N ILE A 196 -1.69 -21.04 11.32
CA ILE A 196 -1.02 -22.31 11.64
C ILE A 196 -1.18 -22.53 13.14
N ILE A 197 -2.12 -23.40 13.50
CA ILE A 197 -2.49 -23.73 14.88
C ILE A 197 -1.47 -24.65 15.57
N THR A 198 -1.60 -24.80 16.88
CA THR A 198 -0.69 -25.57 17.74
C THR A 198 -1.43 -26.48 18.71
N ASP A 199 -0.83 -27.61 19.07
CA ASP A 199 -1.26 -28.49 20.16
C ASP A 199 -0.87 -27.98 21.56
N GLY A 200 -0.17 -26.84 21.65
CA GLY A 200 0.18 -26.18 22.93
C GLY A 200 1.16 -26.95 23.81
N SER A 201 1.63 -28.12 23.38
CA SER A 201 2.39 -29.05 24.23
C SER A 201 3.72 -28.50 24.72
N VAL A 202 4.41 -27.68 23.89
CA VAL A 202 5.68 -27.07 24.27
C VAL A 202 5.45 -25.88 25.19
N PHE A 203 4.39 -25.10 24.94
CA PHE A 203 4.03 -23.94 25.75
C PHE A 203 3.57 -24.32 27.16
N ALA A 204 2.72 -25.35 27.28
CA ALA A 204 2.16 -25.79 28.56
C ALA A 204 3.22 -26.28 29.56
N THR A 205 4.41 -26.67 29.08
CA THR A 205 5.52 -27.18 29.90
C THR A 205 6.72 -26.24 29.94
N SER A 206 6.53 -24.97 29.59
CA SER A 206 7.62 -23.99 29.47
C SER A 206 7.49 -22.91 30.53
N GLY A 207 8.59 -22.56 31.22
CA GLY A 207 8.69 -21.37 32.08
C GLY A 207 7.40 -21.01 32.83
N ILE A 208 6.92 -19.80 32.60
CA ILE A 208 5.64 -19.31 33.17
C ILE A 208 4.44 -20.11 32.64
N GLY A 209 4.48 -20.63 31.42
CA GLY A 209 3.44 -21.51 30.89
C GLY A 209 3.18 -22.76 31.75
N GLU A 210 4.20 -23.39 32.34
CA GLU A 210 3.99 -24.50 33.28
C GLU A 210 3.29 -24.04 34.57
N GLU A 211 3.59 -22.82 35.04
CA GLU A 211 2.93 -22.24 36.23
C GLU A 211 1.45 -21.92 35.97
N ILE A 212 1.12 -21.44 34.76
CA ILE A 212 -0.26 -21.05 34.37
C ILE A 212 -1.11 -22.26 33.97
N TYR A 213 -0.54 -23.21 33.24
CA TYR A 213 -1.28 -24.34 32.65
C TYR A 213 -1.06 -25.66 33.38
N GLY A 214 -0.06 -25.79 34.26
CA GLY A 214 0.22 -27.02 34.99
C GLY A 214 0.57 -28.21 34.08
N GLY A 215 1.11 -27.95 32.89
CA GLY A 215 1.38 -28.97 31.88
C GLY A 215 0.16 -29.38 31.04
N ASP A 216 -1.00 -28.73 31.20
CA ASP A 216 -2.20 -29.01 30.41
C ASP A 216 -2.08 -28.41 28.99
N ALA A 217 -1.74 -29.28 28.04
CA ALA A 217 -1.58 -28.92 26.63
C ALA A 217 -2.90 -28.50 25.97
N ASP A 218 -4.04 -29.08 26.36
CA ASP A 218 -5.33 -28.78 25.74
C ASP A 218 -5.81 -27.36 26.10
N ASP A 219 -5.58 -26.94 27.35
CA ASP A 219 -5.89 -25.58 27.79
C ASP A 219 -4.92 -24.56 27.19
N ALA A 220 -3.62 -24.87 27.12
CA ALA A 220 -2.63 -24.03 26.45
C ALA A 220 -2.95 -23.84 24.96
N ALA A 221 -3.31 -24.93 24.27
CA ALA A 221 -3.72 -24.89 22.87
C ALA A 221 -4.97 -24.03 22.67
N ARG A 222 -5.95 -24.11 23.58
CA ARG A 222 -7.18 -23.32 23.48
C ARG A 222 -6.89 -21.82 23.49
N ASP A 223 -6.09 -21.34 24.42
CA ASP A 223 -5.75 -19.92 24.53
C ASP A 223 -4.85 -19.46 23.37
N LEU A 224 -3.81 -20.22 23.02
CA LEU A 224 -2.92 -19.89 21.91
C LEU A 224 -3.68 -19.79 20.58
N ASN A 225 -4.53 -20.77 20.29
CA ASN A 225 -5.29 -20.79 19.05
C ASN A 225 -6.42 -19.75 19.06
N GLY A 226 -7.06 -19.50 20.21
CA GLY A 226 -8.05 -18.43 20.36
C GLY A 226 -7.45 -17.04 20.13
N PHE A 227 -6.25 -16.79 20.66
CA PHE A 227 -5.50 -15.58 20.37
C PHE A 227 -5.09 -15.49 18.89
N ALA A 228 -4.61 -16.58 18.31
CA ALA A 228 -4.22 -16.63 16.90
C ALA A 228 -5.41 -16.32 15.96
N GLU A 229 -6.60 -16.85 16.27
CA GLU A 229 -7.84 -16.56 15.55
C GLU A 229 -8.23 -15.08 15.66
N ALA A 230 -8.10 -14.48 16.84
CA ALA A 230 -8.36 -13.06 17.02
C ALA A 230 -7.40 -12.21 16.17
N ILE A 231 -6.10 -12.56 16.13
CA ILE A 231 -5.10 -11.84 15.33
C ILE A 231 -5.38 -12.03 13.83
N ALA A 232 -5.91 -13.18 13.40
CA ALA A 232 -6.21 -13.46 12.00
C ALA A 232 -7.28 -12.55 11.39
N ASP A 233 -8.12 -11.94 12.22
CA ASP A 233 -9.12 -10.95 11.81
C ASP A 233 -8.56 -9.53 11.66
N LEU A 234 -7.25 -9.33 11.91
CA LEU A 234 -6.56 -8.07 11.69
C LEU A 234 -5.89 -8.04 10.30
N PRO A 235 -5.97 -6.90 9.58
CA PRO A 235 -5.13 -6.67 8.41
C PRO A 235 -3.65 -6.86 8.74
N ARG A 236 -2.84 -7.26 7.76
CA ARG A 236 -1.41 -7.49 7.94
C ARG A 236 -0.70 -6.29 8.56
N ILE A 237 -1.05 -5.06 8.14
CA ILE A 237 -0.41 -3.85 8.68
C ILE A 237 -0.66 -3.69 10.18
N SER A 238 -1.87 -4.01 10.65
CA SER A 238 -2.22 -3.99 12.06
C SER A 238 -1.52 -5.09 12.84
N ARG A 239 -1.32 -6.28 12.24
CA ARG A 239 -0.47 -7.33 12.83
C ARG A 239 0.99 -6.90 12.95
N GLU A 240 1.53 -6.20 11.95
CA GLU A 240 2.90 -5.64 12.03
C GLU A 240 3.02 -4.55 13.10
N PHE A 241 1.98 -3.72 13.27
CA PHE A 241 1.94 -2.70 14.32
C PHE A 241 1.84 -3.33 15.72
N LEU A 242 0.95 -4.32 15.89
CA LEU A 242 0.82 -5.09 17.14
C LEU A 242 2.12 -5.83 17.49
N ALA A 243 2.75 -6.49 16.53
CA ALA A 243 4.05 -7.15 16.71
C ALA A 243 5.10 -6.19 17.26
N TRP A 244 5.18 -4.99 16.67
CA TRP A 244 6.07 -3.95 17.15
C TRP A 244 5.72 -3.51 18.58
N MET A 245 4.45 -3.37 18.93
CA MET A 245 4.07 -3.06 20.31
C MET A 245 4.50 -4.16 21.28
N LEU A 246 4.29 -5.43 20.94
CA LEU A 246 4.73 -6.60 21.73
C LEU A 246 6.26 -6.59 21.95
N SER A 247 7.06 -6.29 20.93
CA SER A 247 8.52 -6.26 21.06
C SER A 247 9.05 -5.15 21.98
N TRP A 248 8.23 -4.13 22.27
CA TRP A 248 8.62 -2.96 23.06
C TRP A 248 7.81 -2.82 24.34
N SER A 249 6.99 -3.83 24.68
CA SER A 249 6.21 -3.83 25.89
C SER A 249 7.06 -4.25 27.08
N GLU A 250 6.81 -3.62 28.21
CA GLU A 250 7.49 -3.89 29.48
C GLU A 250 6.44 -4.06 30.57
N GLU A 251 6.72 -4.91 31.56
CA GLU A 251 5.91 -4.94 32.79
C GLU A 251 6.11 -3.63 33.57
N ARG A 252 5.01 -3.03 34.03
CA ARG A 252 5.10 -1.84 34.89
C ARG A 252 5.29 -2.23 36.35
N PRO A 253 6.34 -1.72 37.02
CA PRO A 253 6.43 -1.86 38.46
C PRO A 253 5.41 -0.96 39.15
N GLY A 254 4.50 -1.54 39.95
CA GLY A 254 3.56 -0.79 40.79
C GLY A 254 2.26 -1.53 41.10
N ALA A 255 1.66 -1.25 42.26
CA ALA A 255 0.38 -1.85 42.64
C ALA A 255 -0.73 -1.43 41.66
N GLY A 256 -1.37 -2.41 41.01
CA GLY A 256 -2.47 -2.19 40.06
C GLY A 256 -2.05 -2.06 38.58
N ALA A 257 -0.76 -2.13 38.26
CA ALA A 257 -0.25 -2.07 36.90
C ALA A 257 0.03 -3.47 36.31
N TRP A 258 -0.98 -4.34 36.37
CA TRP A 258 -0.88 -5.71 35.87
C TRP A 258 -0.80 -5.76 34.34
N GLY A 259 -0.01 -6.70 33.82
CA GLY A 259 0.19 -6.95 32.41
C GLY A 259 1.30 -6.09 31.77
N PHE A 260 1.34 -6.12 30.45
CA PHE A 260 2.41 -5.52 29.66
C PHE A 260 1.96 -4.22 29.01
N HIS A 261 2.84 -3.21 29.04
CA HIS A 261 2.51 -1.87 28.58
C HIS A 261 3.56 -1.30 27.64
N VAL A 262 3.11 -0.42 26.74
CA VAL A 262 3.97 0.45 25.95
C VAL A 262 3.65 1.90 26.30
N ASN A 263 4.68 2.68 26.63
CA ASN A 263 4.52 4.11 26.93
C ASN A 263 3.94 4.89 25.72
N ALA A 264 2.93 5.73 25.94
CA ALA A 264 2.23 6.43 24.86
C ALA A 264 3.11 7.47 24.15
N ASP A 265 3.96 8.19 24.88
CA ASP A 265 4.93 9.11 24.28
C ASP A 265 6.00 8.36 23.48
N GLN A 266 6.42 7.18 23.94
CA GLN A 266 7.34 6.32 23.20
C GLN A 266 6.76 5.92 21.86
N ILE A 267 5.47 5.52 21.81
CA ILE A 267 4.80 5.20 20.54
C ILE A 267 4.81 6.42 19.62
N THR A 268 4.39 7.57 20.13
CA THR A 268 4.28 8.82 19.37
C THR A 268 5.63 9.28 18.81
N ARG A 269 6.72 9.06 19.55
CA ARG A 269 8.08 9.49 19.15
C ARG A 269 8.78 8.51 18.23
N ARG A 270 8.50 7.21 18.36
CA ARG A 270 9.17 6.14 17.58
C ARG A 270 8.42 5.77 16.31
N SER A 271 7.09 5.80 16.33
CA SER A 271 6.32 5.47 15.13
C SER A 271 6.52 6.53 14.06
N ARG A 272 6.90 6.07 12.87
CA ARG A 272 6.92 6.87 11.63
C ARG A 272 5.77 6.49 10.69
N TYR A 273 4.86 5.64 11.15
CA TYR A 273 3.72 5.23 10.37
C TYR A 273 2.68 6.35 10.31
N GLY A 274 2.26 6.70 9.09
CA GLY A 274 1.43 7.87 8.82
C GLY A 274 0.06 7.82 9.51
N ASP A 275 -0.46 6.62 9.78
CA ASP A 275 -1.75 6.40 10.44
C ASP A 275 -1.61 5.70 11.81
N THR A 276 -0.61 6.10 12.59
CA THR A 276 -0.39 5.56 13.95
C THR A 276 -1.64 5.71 14.84
N VAL A 277 -2.34 6.84 14.73
CA VAL A 277 -3.57 7.08 15.51
C VAL A 277 -4.70 6.17 15.05
N GLY A 278 -4.83 5.92 13.74
CA GLY A 278 -5.77 4.97 13.18
C GLY A 278 -5.55 3.55 13.69
N GLU A 279 -4.29 3.08 13.69
CA GLU A 279 -3.93 1.75 14.20
C GLU A 279 -4.23 1.60 15.70
N LEU A 280 -3.86 2.58 16.53
CA LEU A 280 -4.16 2.55 17.96
C LEU A 280 -5.66 2.47 18.21
N ARG A 281 -6.45 3.27 17.49
CA ARG A 281 -7.92 3.23 17.60
C ARG A 281 -8.48 1.88 17.14
N PHE A 282 -8.00 1.35 16.01
CA PHE A 282 -8.47 0.09 15.45
C PHE A 282 -8.15 -1.11 16.35
N LEU A 283 -6.91 -1.20 16.86
CA LEU A 283 -6.51 -2.25 17.80
C LEU A 283 -7.24 -2.15 19.13
N ALA A 284 -7.52 -0.95 19.63
CA ALA A 284 -8.29 -0.75 20.85
C ALA A 284 -9.74 -1.21 20.69
N ASP A 285 -10.38 -0.87 19.57
CA ASP A 285 -11.75 -1.31 19.24
C ASP A 285 -11.85 -2.83 19.13
N ARG A 286 -10.80 -3.48 18.61
CA ARG A 286 -10.68 -4.95 18.54
C ARG A 286 -10.24 -5.59 19.86
N GLY A 287 -10.01 -4.80 20.90
CA GLY A 287 -9.69 -5.30 22.24
C GLY A 287 -8.24 -5.74 22.45
N PHE A 288 -7.34 -5.53 21.49
CA PHE A 288 -5.91 -5.89 21.61
C PHE A 288 -5.12 -4.94 22.50
N ILE A 289 -5.59 -3.70 22.64
CA ILE A 289 -4.95 -2.72 23.50
C ILE A 289 -5.99 -1.90 24.27
N SER A 290 -5.59 -1.36 25.41
CA SER A 290 -6.38 -0.39 26.17
C SER A 290 -5.50 0.77 26.64
N TYR A 291 -6.08 1.97 26.76
CA TYR A 291 -5.34 3.14 27.19
C TYR A 291 -5.49 3.36 28.70
N ASP A 292 -4.37 3.21 29.41
CA ASP A 292 -4.23 3.54 30.82
C ASP A 292 -3.79 5.02 30.92
N ALA A 293 -4.76 5.90 31.18
CA ALA A 293 -4.51 7.31 31.43
C ALA A 293 -3.72 7.48 32.74
N PRO A 294 -2.81 8.47 32.81
CA PRO A 294 -2.21 8.83 34.09
C PRO A 294 -3.29 9.24 35.09
N GLU A 295 -3.08 8.95 36.37
CA GLU A 295 -4.01 9.36 37.42
C GLU A 295 -4.20 10.88 37.43
N GLU A 296 -5.34 11.38 37.92
CA GLU A 296 -5.67 12.81 37.87
C GLU A 296 -4.60 13.71 38.51
N HIS A 297 -3.90 13.21 39.53
CA HIS A 297 -2.82 13.93 40.21
C HIS A 297 -1.44 13.77 39.53
N GLU A 298 -1.34 12.95 38.49
CA GLU A 298 -0.12 12.63 37.74
C GLU A 298 -0.18 13.11 36.28
N PHE A 299 -0.93 14.17 35.98
CA PHE A 299 -1.09 14.74 34.63
C PHE A 299 0.22 15.12 33.90
N HIS A 300 1.34 15.19 34.62
CA HIS A 300 2.68 15.43 34.08
C HIS A 300 3.37 14.16 33.58
N LYS A 301 2.81 12.98 33.86
CA LYS A 301 3.30 11.70 33.39
C LYS A 301 2.59 11.28 32.10
N SER A 302 3.31 10.50 31.32
CA SER A 302 2.77 9.89 30.10
C SER A 302 1.78 8.78 30.44
N GLY A 303 0.74 8.62 29.62
CA GLY A 303 -0.13 7.45 29.66
C GLY A 303 0.53 6.21 29.03
N TYR A 304 -0.16 5.08 29.12
CA TYR A 304 0.34 3.80 28.65
C TYR A 304 -0.73 3.08 27.83
N TRP A 305 -0.29 2.33 26.84
CA TRP A 305 -1.13 1.37 26.14
C TRP A 305 -0.84 -0.01 26.73
N ARG A 306 -1.83 -0.59 27.41
CA ARG A 306 -1.79 -1.97 27.90
C ARG A 306 -2.09 -2.92 26.75
N LEU A 307 -1.33 -4.00 26.65
CA LEU A 307 -1.58 -5.11 25.74
C LEU A 307 -2.59 -6.08 26.34
N ASN A 308 -3.50 -6.53 25.51
CA ASN A 308 -4.53 -7.51 25.83
C ASN A 308 -4.46 -8.66 24.81
N PHE A 309 -4.97 -9.82 25.21
CA PHE A 309 -4.91 -11.04 24.42
C PHE A 309 -6.34 -11.58 24.21
N PRO A 310 -7.13 -10.98 23.31
CA PRO A 310 -8.49 -11.44 23.05
C PRO A 310 -8.49 -12.91 22.59
N GLY A 311 -9.49 -13.67 23.01
CA GLY A 311 -9.60 -15.10 22.69
C GLY A 311 -8.91 -16.02 23.70
N THR A 312 -8.33 -15.49 24.78
CA THR A 312 -7.76 -16.29 25.88
C THR A 312 -8.63 -16.21 27.15
N GLU A 313 -8.67 -17.30 27.91
CA GLU A 313 -9.45 -17.42 29.15
C GLU A 313 -8.59 -17.45 30.41
N ARG A 314 -7.33 -17.87 30.33
CA ARG A 314 -6.45 -17.98 31.51
C ARG A 314 -5.84 -16.63 31.89
N ASP A 315 -6.04 -16.27 33.16
CA ASP A 315 -5.28 -15.18 33.80
C ASP A 315 -3.78 -15.52 33.75
N GLY A 316 -2.96 -14.56 33.30
CA GLY A 316 -1.50 -14.73 33.18
C GLY A 316 -1.02 -15.29 31.83
N PHE A 317 -1.91 -15.50 30.85
CA PHE A 317 -1.51 -15.86 29.49
C PHE A 317 -0.53 -14.86 28.88
N ASP A 318 -0.73 -13.56 29.11
CA ASP A 318 0.15 -12.49 28.64
C ASP A 318 1.60 -12.65 29.13
N GLY A 319 1.77 -12.97 30.41
CA GLY A 319 3.06 -13.30 31.02
C GLY A 319 3.68 -14.55 30.42
N ALA A 320 2.91 -15.64 30.35
CA ALA A 320 3.39 -16.90 29.76
C ALA A 320 3.82 -16.73 28.30
N PHE A 321 3.03 -16.02 27.50
CA PHE A 321 3.29 -15.81 26.08
C PHE A 321 4.56 -15.00 25.84
N LEU A 322 4.73 -13.87 26.52
CA LEU A 322 5.90 -13.00 26.34
C LEU A 322 7.18 -13.60 26.94
N ASP A 323 7.07 -14.31 28.06
CA ASP A 323 8.19 -15.10 28.62
C ASP A 323 8.65 -16.18 27.64
N PHE A 324 7.70 -16.91 27.02
CA PHE A 324 8.04 -17.91 26.02
C PHE A 324 8.81 -17.32 24.84
N LEU A 325 8.31 -16.22 24.28
CA LEU A 325 8.95 -15.54 23.15
C LEU A 325 10.37 -15.09 23.53
N THR A 326 10.52 -14.51 24.71
CA THR A 326 11.82 -14.02 25.20
C THR A 326 12.80 -15.16 25.43
N THR A 327 12.37 -16.23 26.12
CA THR A 327 13.20 -17.39 26.46
C THR A 327 13.67 -18.16 25.22
N HIS A 328 12.86 -18.17 24.16
CA HIS A 328 13.18 -18.86 22.90
C HIS A 328 13.77 -17.93 21.83
N GLU A 329 14.09 -16.68 22.18
CA GLU A 329 14.62 -15.67 21.26
C GLU A 329 13.74 -15.47 20.01
N LEU A 330 12.42 -15.60 20.17
CA LEU A 330 11.44 -15.43 19.10
C LEU A 330 11.03 -13.96 19.01
N ASP A 331 11.19 -13.39 17.82
CA ASP A 331 10.63 -12.07 17.50
C ASP A 331 9.10 -12.19 17.45
N PRO A 332 8.31 -11.39 18.20
CA PRO A 332 6.86 -11.37 18.06
C PRO A 332 6.41 -11.29 16.59
N LYS A 333 7.16 -10.56 15.74
CA LYS A 333 6.89 -10.44 14.31
C LYS A 333 6.93 -11.78 13.57
N SER A 334 7.77 -12.73 13.96
CA SER A 334 7.83 -14.06 13.33
C SER A 334 6.66 -14.97 13.69
N VAL A 335 5.86 -14.61 14.70
CA VAL A 335 4.69 -15.36 15.15
C VAL A 335 3.42 -14.69 14.65
N VAL A 336 3.16 -13.44 15.07
CA VAL A 336 1.84 -12.80 14.89
C VAL A 336 1.58 -12.31 13.47
N VAL A 337 2.63 -11.96 12.71
CA VAL A 337 2.47 -11.49 11.32
C VAL A 337 2.19 -12.65 10.36
N PRO A 338 2.97 -13.74 10.36
CA PRO A 338 2.64 -14.91 9.53
C PRO A 338 1.51 -15.78 10.11
N LEU A 339 1.08 -15.54 11.36
CA LEU A 339 0.16 -16.40 12.12
C LEU A 339 0.69 -17.83 12.28
N ASP A 340 2.00 -17.95 12.56
CA ASP A 340 2.67 -19.22 12.78
C ASP A 340 2.82 -19.51 14.27
N PHE A 341 1.91 -20.31 14.82
CA PHE A 341 1.95 -20.73 16.23
C PHE A 341 2.59 -22.11 16.41
N SER A 342 3.18 -22.70 15.37
CA SER A 342 3.84 -24.02 15.48
C SER A 342 5.07 -24.04 16.40
N PHE A 343 5.58 -22.87 16.81
CA PHE A 343 6.64 -22.76 17.81
C PHE A 343 6.20 -23.22 19.21
N PHE A 344 4.90 -23.19 19.51
CA PHE A 344 4.33 -23.48 20.83
C PHE A 344 3.94 -24.96 21.02
N GLY A 345 4.17 -25.79 20.01
CA GLY A 345 3.68 -27.16 19.94
C GLY A 345 3.42 -27.58 18.51
N LYS A 346 3.37 -28.88 18.24
CA LYS A 346 3.18 -29.37 16.86
C LYS A 346 1.78 -28.99 16.38
N PRO A 347 1.61 -28.71 15.07
CA PRO A 347 0.26 -28.65 14.51
C PRO A 347 -0.43 -30.01 14.74
N PRO A 348 -1.69 -30.02 15.21
CA PRO A 348 -2.44 -31.23 15.52
C PRO A 348 -2.77 -32.10 14.28
#